data_AF-B0THX0-F1
#
_entry.id   AF-B0THX0-F1
#
_cell.length_a   1.000
_cell.length_b   1.000
_cell.length_c   1.000
_cell.angle_alpha   90.00
_cell.angle_beta   90.00
_cell.angle_gamma   90.00
#
_symmetry.space_group_name_H-M   'P 1'
#
loop_
_entity.id
_entity.type
_entity.pdbx_description
1 polymer ?
#
loop_
_entity_poly.entity_id
_entity_poly.type
_entity_poly.pdbx_seq_one_letter_code
_entity_poly.pdbx_strand_id
1 'polypeptide(L)'
;MWKEVIKNKALYAESKKQKLDVSLDEAKQFALESAKAFETIEPSPSKAEAEAYLAGLELTPREYFEKVAPSEYQIGMSIGRLKAKLYEEKKVDPSSPIDVLDKVFDEYTNTIVRNAKVVRN
;
A
#
# COMPACT_ATOMS: atom_id res chain seq x y z
N MET A 1 -2.07 0.72 -16.03
CA MET A 1 -0.84 0.16 -15.43
C MET A 1 0.20 1.23 -15.09
N TRP A 2 0.81 1.93 -16.06
CA TRP A 2 1.86 2.95 -15.76
C TRP A 2 1.42 4.13 -14.88
N LYS A 3 0.16 4.59 -15.00
CA LYS A 3 -0.35 5.69 -14.19
C LYS A 3 -0.37 5.36 -12.69
N GLU A 4 -0.80 4.16 -12.33
CA GLU A 4 -0.87 3.71 -10.92
C GLU A 4 0.54 3.51 -10.33
N VAL A 5 1.49 3.00 -11.12
CA VAL A 5 2.90 2.92 -10.70
C VAL A 5 3.47 4.31 -10.39
N ILE A 6 3.18 5.31 -11.24
CA ILE A 6 3.63 6.69 -11.03
C ILE A 6 2.98 7.29 -9.77
N LYS A 7 1.68 7.08 -9.57
CA LYS A 7 0.96 7.54 -8.36
C LYS A 7 1.57 6.95 -7.11
N ASN A 8 1.77 5.63 -7.05
CA ASN A 8 2.34 4.95 -5.87
C ASN A 8 3.76 5.43 -5.58
N LYS A 9 4.60 5.64 -6.61
CA LYS A 9 5.94 6.22 -6.42
C LYS A 9 5.89 7.64 -5.85
N ALA A 10 4.97 8.47 -6.35
CA ALA A 10 4.82 9.85 -5.87
C ALA A 10 4.29 9.89 -4.43
N LEU A 11 3.29 9.07 -4.10
CA LEU A 11 2.73 8.97 -2.76
C LEU A 11 3.75 8.43 -1.75
N TYR A 12 4.54 7.43 -2.12
CA TYR A 12 5.61 6.91 -1.26
C TYR A 12 6.76 7.91 -1.06
N ALA A 13 7.09 8.71 -2.07
CA ALA A 13 8.03 9.82 -1.90
C ALA A 13 7.48 10.89 -0.95
N GLU A 14 6.18 11.21 -1.05
CA GLU A 14 5.53 12.15 -0.16
C GLU A 14 5.45 11.62 1.28
N SER A 15 5.18 10.33 1.49
CA SER A 15 5.20 9.74 2.84
C SER A 15 6.58 9.88 3.48
N LYS A 16 7.67 9.65 2.73
CA LYS A 16 9.05 9.88 3.21
C LYS A 16 9.31 11.33 3.57
N LYS A 17 8.89 12.26 2.70
CA LYS A 17 9.03 13.70 2.94
C LYS A 17 8.34 14.14 4.23
N GLN A 18 7.20 13.52 4.54
CA GLN A 18 6.44 13.78 5.76
C GLN A 18 6.85 12.92 6.96
N LYS A 19 7.90 12.09 6.84
CA LYS A 19 8.37 11.16 7.87
C LYS A 19 7.30 10.16 8.34
N LEU A 20 6.48 9.70 7.41
CA LEU A 20 5.44 8.70 7.60
C LEU A 20 5.81 7.34 7.01
N ASP A 21 7.01 7.20 6.46
CA ASP A 21 7.45 5.95 5.87
C ASP A 21 7.61 4.84 6.90
N VAL A 22 7.27 3.63 6.47
CA VAL A 22 7.47 2.39 7.21
C VAL A 22 8.87 1.88 6.90
N SER A 23 9.59 1.46 7.93
CA SER A 23 10.92 0.88 7.73
C SER A 23 10.80 -0.49 7.08
N LEU A 24 11.85 -0.92 6.37
CA LEU A 24 11.83 -2.25 5.76
C LEU A 24 11.72 -3.36 6.82
N ASP A 25 12.28 -3.15 8.02
CA ASP A 25 12.20 -4.13 9.10
C ASP A 25 10.81 -4.21 9.71
N GLU A 26 10.11 -3.08 9.86
CA GLU A 26 8.69 -3.08 10.24
C GLU A 26 7.84 -3.82 9.19
N ALA A 27 8.08 -3.57 7.91
CA ALA A 27 7.36 -4.25 6.83
C ALA A 27 7.67 -5.76 6.77
N LYS A 28 8.90 -6.19 7.08
CA LYS A 28 9.25 -7.61 7.21
C LYS A 28 8.50 -8.27 8.36
N GLN A 29 8.40 -7.62 9.53
CA GLN A 29 7.63 -8.17 10.65
C GLN A 29 6.17 -8.36 10.26
N PHE A 30 5.57 -7.36 9.62
CA PHE A 30 4.20 -7.48 9.10
C PHE A 30 4.06 -8.58 8.04
N ALA A 31 5.07 -8.77 7.19
CA ALA A 31 5.08 -9.86 6.21
C ALA A 31 5.11 -11.25 6.87
N LEU A 32 5.89 -11.42 7.93
CA LEU A 32 5.95 -12.66 8.71
C LEU A 32 4.64 -12.94 9.44
N GLU A 33 4.00 -11.91 9.99
CA GLU A 33 2.67 -12.04 10.61
C GLU A 33 1.61 -12.42 9.57
N SER A 34 1.64 -11.78 8.40
CA SER A 34 0.75 -12.10 7.29
C SER A 34 0.94 -13.52 6.77
N ALA A 35 2.18 -14.02 6.72
CA ALA A 35 2.48 -15.41 6.37
C ALA A 35 1.82 -16.40 7.34
N LYS A 36 1.96 -16.16 8.66
CA LYS A 36 1.32 -16.99 9.69
C LYS A 36 -0.20 -16.95 9.60
N ALA A 37 -0.77 -15.77 9.35
CA ALA A 37 -2.21 -15.64 9.14
C ALA A 37 -2.66 -16.42 7.90
N PHE A 38 -1.93 -16.32 6.80
CA PHE A 38 -2.23 -17.05 5.55
C PHE A 38 -2.23 -18.58 5.75
N GLU A 39 -1.29 -19.11 6.52
CA GLU A 39 -1.22 -20.53 6.85
C GLU A 39 -2.43 -21.00 7.67
N THR A 40 -2.93 -20.15 8.57
CA THR A 40 -4.00 -20.48 9.53
C THR A 40 -5.42 -20.15 9.04
N ILE A 41 -5.57 -19.34 7.98
CA ILE A 41 -6.87 -19.06 7.37
C ILE A 41 -7.47 -20.33 6.78
N GLU A 42 -8.76 -20.56 7.07
CA GLU A 42 -9.52 -21.67 6.52
C GLU A 42 -9.54 -21.64 4.97
N PRO A 43 -9.60 -22.81 4.30
CA PRO A 43 -9.80 -22.87 2.88
C PRO A 43 -11.03 -22.04 2.47
N SER A 44 -10.79 -21.04 1.61
CA SER A 44 -11.83 -20.14 1.12
C SER A 44 -11.51 -19.76 -0.34
N PRO A 45 -12.50 -19.30 -1.12
CA PRO A 45 -12.26 -18.82 -2.47
C PRO A 45 -11.14 -17.79 -2.54
N SER A 46 -11.09 -16.85 -1.60
CA SER A 46 -10.03 -15.83 -1.53
C SER A 46 -8.65 -16.41 -1.26
N LYS A 47 -8.54 -17.45 -0.41
CA LYS A 47 -7.27 -18.15 -0.19
C LYS A 47 -6.81 -18.88 -1.45
N ALA A 48 -7.73 -19.56 -2.14
CA ALA A 48 -7.43 -20.24 -3.40
C ALA A 48 -7.01 -19.27 -4.52
N GLU A 49 -7.65 -18.10 -4.62
CA GLU A 49 -7.26 -17.03 -5.55
C GLU A 49 -5.86 -16.50 -5.25
N ALA A 50 -5.52 -16.30 -3.98
CA ALA A 50 -4.17 -15.90 -3.58
C ALA A 50 -3.13 -16.98 -3.93
N GLU A 51 -3.42 -18.26 -3.66
CA GLU A 51 -2.54 -19.37 -4.04
C GLU A 51 -2.35 -19.47 -5.56
N ALA A 52 -3.41 -19.28 -6.34
CA ALA A 52 -3.35 -19.27 -7.80
C ALA A 52 -2.53 -18.09 -8.34
N TYR A 53 -2.66 -16.91 -7.74
CA TYR A 53 -1.83 -15.74 -8.06
C TYR A 53 -0.34 -16.04 -7.80
N LEU A 54 -0.02 -16.60 -6.64
CA LEU A 54 1.34 -16.97 -6.27
C LEU A 54 1.93 -18.05 -7.19
N ALA A 55 1.13 -19.06 -7.55
CA ALA A 55 1.51 -20.06 -8.54
C ALA A 55 1.80 -19.43 -9.91
N GLY A 56 1.02 -18.43 -10.33
CA GLY A 56 1.27 -17.65 -11.54
C GLY A 56 2.57 -16.82 -11.50
N LEU A 57 3.08 -16.52 -10.32
CA LEU A 57 4.39 -15.90 -10.09
C LEU A 57 5.51 -16.93 -9.89
N GLU A 58 5.21 -18.22 -9.94
CA GLU A 58 6.14 -19.32 -9.64
C GLU A 58 6.73 -19.22 -8.21
N LEU A 59 5.95 -18.69 -7.27
CA LEU A 59 6.35 -18.51 -5.88
C LEU A 59 5.49 -19.35 -4.94
N THR A 60 6.13 -19.92 -3.92
CA THR A 60 5.38 -20.41 -2.75
C THR A 60 4.91 -19.24 -1.89
N PRO A 61 3.84 -19.41 -1.08
CA PRO A 61 3.42 -18.37 -0.11
C PRO A 61 4.57 -17.89 0.76
N ARG A 62 5.38 -18.82 1.28
CA ARG A 62 6.55 -18.50 2.08
C ARG A 62 7.54 -17.60 1.35
N GLU A 63 7.90 -17.95 0.12
CA GLU A 63 8.84 -17.15 -0.67
C GLU A 63 8.30 -15.77 -1.02
N TYR A 64 7.00 -15.67 -1.28
CA TYR A 64 6.37 -14.37 -1.49
C TYR A 64 6.46 -13.50 -0.25
N PHE A 65 6.11 -14.02 0.93
CA PHE A 65 6.16 -13.26 2.18
C PHE A 65 7.60 -12.93 2.62
N GLU A 66 8.59 -13.75 2.28
CA GLU A 66 9.99 -13.48 2.61
C GLU A 66 10.67 -12.52 1.63
N LYS A 67 10.37 -12.61 0.32
CA LYS A 67 11.15 -11.93 -0.74
C LYS A 67 10.43 -10.74 -1.36
N VAL A 68 9.10 -10.80 -1.51
CA VAL A 68 8.32 -9.83 -2.30
C VAL A 68 7.50 -8.91 -1.38
N ALA A 69 6.68 -9.51 -0.53
CA ALA A 69 5.74 -8.81 0.33
C ALA A 69 6.36 -7.71 1.20
N PRO A 70 7.58 -7.84 1.77
CA PRO A 70 8.14 -6.79 2.61
C PRO A 70 8.29 -5.45 1.88
N SER A 71 8.70 -5.46 0.61
CA SER A 71 8.83 -4.22 -0.18
C SER A 71 7.47 -3.63 -0.53
N GLU A 72 6.50 -4.47 -0.86
CA GLU A 72 5.15 -4.03 -1.19
C GLU A 72 4.41 -3.48 0.04
N TYR A 73 4.54 -4.15 1.18
CA TYR A 73 4.01 -3.68 2.46
C TYR A 73 4.68 -2.40 2.92
N GLN A 74 5.99 -2.25 2.72
CA GLN A 74 6.66 -0.99 3.01
C GLN A 74 5.98 0.18 2.27
N ILE A 75 5.75 0.02 0.96
CA ILE A 75 5.11 1.05 0.14
C ILE A 75 3.64 1.23 0.57
N GLY A 76 2.87 0.15 0.61
CA GLY A 76 1.44 0.19 0.90
C GLY A 76 1.11 0.76 2.28
N MET A 77 1.83 0.33 3.32
CA MET A 77 1.63 0.83 4.69
C MET A 77 2.06 2.28 4.83
N SER A 78 3.15 2.70 4.17
CA SER A 78 3.57 4.11 4.16
C SER A 78 2.52 5.02 3.51
N ILE A 79 1.93 4.57 2.39
CA ILE A 79 0.82 5.26 1.73
C ILE A 79 -0.43 5.24 2.63
N GLY A 80 -0.69 4.14 3.34
CA GLY A 80 -1.76 4.03 4.33
C GLY A 80 -1.64 5.05 5.45
N ARG A 81 -0.43 5.23 6.02
CA ARG A 81 -0.15 6.28 7.02
C ARG A 81 -0.38 7.69 6.47
N LEU A 82 0.03 7.93 5.22
CA LEU A 82 -0.23 9.19 4.53
C LEU A 82 -1.73 9.45 4.36
N LYS A 83 -2.51 8.43 3.96
CA LYS A 83 -3.96 8.49 3.80
C LYS A 83 -4.66 8.77 5.13
N ALA A 84 -4.25 8.10 6.22
CA ALA A 84 -4.79 8.33 7.56
C ALA A 84 -4.56 9.77 8.04
N LYS A 85 -3.33 10.29 7.89
CA LYS A 85 -3.00 11.68 8.23
C LYS A 85 -3.82 12.68 7.41
N LEU A 86 -3.98 12.45 6.10
CA LEU A 86 -4.80 13.30 5.25
C LEU A 86 -6.24 13.39 5.77
N TYR A 87 -6.84 12.27 6.17
CA TYR A 87 -8.21 12.25 6.67
C TYR A 87 -8.34 12.96 8.01
N GLU A 88 -7.36 12.82 8.90
CA GLU A 88 -7.29 13.57 10.14
C GLU A 88 -7.19 15.09 9.87
N GLU A 89 -6.28 15.54 9.01
CA GLU A 89 -6.09 16.95 8.67
C GLU A 89 -7.31 17.57 8.00
N LYS A 90 -8.00 16.79 7.16
CA LYS A 90 -9.23 17.20 6.46
C LYS A 90 -10.49 17.03 7.31
N LYS A 91 -10.37 16.47 8.52
CA LYS A 91 -11.49 16.13 9.41
C LYS A 91 -12.55 15.27 8.70
N VAL A 92 -12.10 14.34 7.87
CA VAL A 92 -12.95 13.37 7.17
C VAL A 92 -13.16 12.20 8.10
N ASP A 93 -14.42 11.85 8.36
CA ASP A 93 -14.77 10.67 9.14
C ASP A 93 -14.31 9.40 8.39
N PRO A 94 -13.45 8.54 8.98
CA PRO A 94 -13.03 7.29 8.36
C PRO A 94 -14.17 6.31 8.05
N SER A 95 -15.33 6.49 8.68
CA SER A 95 -16.56 5.73 8.41
C SER A 95 -17.42 6.32 7.29
N SER A 96 -16.97 7.42 6.67
CA SER A 96 -17.64 8.01 5.52
C SER A 96 -17.74 7.00 4.36
N PRO A 97 -18.74 7.16 3.47
CA PRO A 97 -18.82 6.38 2.24
C PRO A 97 -17.52 6.37 1.45
N ILE A 98 -17.21 5.24 0.81
CA ILE A 98 -15.93 5.02 0.12
C ILE A 98 -15.67 6.04 -1.00
N ASP A 99 -16.71 6.49 -1.68
CA ASP A 99 -16.63 7.52 -2.72
C ASP A 99 -16.19 8.89 -2.18
N VAL A 100 -16.59 9.22 -0.95
CA VAL A 100 -16.13 10.44 -0.25
C VAL A 100 -14.66 10.32 0.10
N LEU A 101 -14.26 9.17 0.67
CA LEU A 101 -12.88 8.88 1.03
C LEU A 101 -11.96 8.90 -0.20
N ASP A 102 -12.39 8.28 -1.29
CA ASP A 102 -11.64 8.19 -2.54
C ASP A 102 -11.51 9.56 -3.21
N LYS A 103 -12.58 10.36 -3.23
CA LYS A 103 -12.51 11.72 -3.79
C LYS A 103 -11.46 12.57 -3.09
N VAL A 104 -11.45 12.57 -1.75
CA VAL A 104 -10.47 13.34 -0.96
C VAL A 104 -9.04 12.88 -1.26
N PHE A 105 -8.85 11.55 -1.36
CA PHE A 105 -7.53 10.98 -1.62
C PHE A 105 -7.06 11.21 -3.06
N ASP A 106 -7.97 11.19 -4.04
CA ASP A 106 -7.69 11.46 -5.45
C ASP A 106 -7.30 12.92 -5.68
N GLU A 107 -8.00 13.88 -5.06
CA GLU A 107 -7.66 15.30 -5.12
C GLU A 107 -6.24 15.55 -4.58
N TYR A 108 -5.90 14.90 -3.45
CA TYR A 108 -4.58 14.97 -2.86
C TYR A 108 -3.51 14.33 -3.75
N THR A 109 -3.78 13.12 -4.27
CA THR A 109 -2.86 12.39 -5.16
C THR A 109 -2.56 13.18 -6.43
N ASN A 110 -3.59 13.79 -7.04
CA ASN A 110 -3.42 14.63 -8.22
C ASN A 110 -2.53 15.84 -7.95
N THR A 111 -2.64 16.44 -6.76
CA THR A 111 -1.80 17.56 -6.32
C THR A 111 -0.33 17.15 -6.20
N ILE A 112 -0.06 16.03 -5.54
CA ILE A 112 1.31 15.49 -5.40
C ILE A 112 1.92 15.19 -6.78
N VAL A 113 1.17 14.47 -7.63
CA VAL A 113 1.65 14.08 -8.97
C VAL A 113 1.93 15.31 -9.84
N ARG A 114 1.12 16.37 -9.75
CA ARG A 114 1.39 17.65 -10.44
C ARG A 114 2.68 18.28 -9.93
N ASN A 115 2.83 18.40 -8.61
CA ASN A 115 4.01 19.03 -8.00
C ASN A 115 5.30 18.26 -8.32
N ALA A 116 5.26 16.94 -8.35
CA ALA A 116 6.40 16.10 -8.75
C ALA A 116 6.83 16.29 -10.21
N LYS A 117 5.92 16.71 -11.10
CA LYS A 117 6.23 17.05 -12.51
C LYS A 117 6.81 18.45 -12.67
N VAL A 118 6.38 19.42 -11.85
CA VAL A 118 6.84 20.82 -11.93
C VAL A 118 8.32 20.97 -11.50
N VAL A 119 8.80 20.14 -10.57
CA VAL A 119 10.21 20.17 -10.10
C VAL A 119 11.21 19.64 -11.15
N ARG A 120 10.74 19.12 -12.29
CA ARG A 120 11.59 18.56 -13.37
C ARG A 120 11.73 19.46 -14.61
N ASN A 121 11.17 20.67 -14.59
CA ASN A 121 11.34 21.69 -15.62
C ASN A 121 12.16 22.87 -15.07
#